data_AF-A0A2E0UIU8-F1
#
_entry.id   AF-A0A2E0UIU8-F1
#
_cell.length_a   1.000
_cell.length_b   1.000
_cell.length_c   1.000
_cell.angle_alpha   90.00
_cell.angle_beta   90.00
_cell.angle_gamma   90.00
#
_symmetry.space_group_name_H-M   'P 1'
#
loop_
_entity.id
_entity.type
_entity.pdbx_description
1 polymer ?
#
loop_
_entity_poly.entity_id
_entity_poly.type
_entity_poly.pdbx_seq_one_letter_code
_entity_poly.pdbx_strand_id
1 'polypeptide(L)'
;MPVNPIELKALDQYAANIYEAIVIMSRRARQINEELKISLNQELETFTPRVDSEEEIETNPEQMRISIEFEKMPKPTQSAIADILDGNLTFKYRE
;
A
#
# COMPACT_ATOMS: atom_id res chain seq x y z
N MET A 1 13.79 6.54 3.07
CA MET A 1 13.28 5.44 3.92
C MET A 1 14.37 4.41 4.09
N PRO A 2 14.63 3.91 5.31
CA PRO A 2 15.60 2.84 5.54
C PRO A 2 15.13 1.53 4.92
N VAL A 3 16.07 0.74 4.44
CA VAL A 3 15.82 -0.63 3.98
C VAL A 3 15.93 -1.55 5.20
N ASN A 4 14.91 -2.38 5.43
CA ASN A 4 14.90 -3.37 6.51
C ASN A 4 15.06 -4.77 5.88
N PRO A 5 16.27 -5.36 5.88
CA PRO A 5 16.49 -6.70 5.36
C PRO A 5 15.77 -7.74 6.22
N ILE A 6 15.34 -8.83 5.60
CA ILE A 6 14.65 -9.93 6.26
C ILE A 6 15.39 -11.22 5.97
N GLU A 7 15.47 -12.09 6.96
CA GLU A 7 16.07 -13.41 6.81
C GLU A 7 15.21 -14.30 5.91
N LEU A 8 15.81 -14.83 4.85
CA LEU A 8 15.10 -15.67 3.87
C LEU A 8 14.48 -16.92 4.51
N LYS A 9 15.14 -17.50 5.51
CA LYS A 9 14.65 -18.68 6.25
C LYS A 9 13.32 -18.43 6.95
N ALA A 10 13.00 -17.17 7.28
CA ALA A 10 11.72 -16.83 7.88
C ALA A 10 10.56 -17.04 6.90
N LEU A 11 10.82 -17.07 5.59
CA LEU A 11 9.80 -17.26 4.55
C LEU A 11 9.53 -18.74 4.23
N ASP A 12 10.47 -19.63 4.54
CA ASP A 12 10.38 -21.07 4.23
C ASP A 12 9.17 -21.75 4.91
N GLN A 13 8.64 -21.16 6.00
CA GLN A 13 7.47 -21.67 6.70
C GLN A 13 6.13 -21.25 6.07
N TYR A 14 6.12 -20.28 5.14
CA TYR A 14 4.89 -19.70 4.57
C TYR A 14 4.67 -20.05 3.10
N ALA A 15 5.68 -20.57 2.40
CA ALA A 15 5.60 -20.94 0.99
C ALA A 15 6.46 -22.19 0.71
N ALA A 16 6.13 -22.92 -0.35
CA ALA A 16 6.89 -24.12 -0.75
C ALA A 16 8.30 -23.78 -1.23
N ASN A 17 8.53 -22.55 -1.72
CA ASN A 17 9.85 -22.04 -2.08
C ASN A 17 9.88 -20.51 -2.06
N ILE A 18 11.11 -19.96 -2.11
CA ILE A 18 11.33 -18.51 -2.07
C ILE A 18 10.70 -17.74 -3.24
N TYR A 19 10.67 -18.31 -4.44
CA TYR A 19 10.07 -17.65 -5.61
C TYR A 19 8.56 -17.56 -5.47
N GLU A 20 7.94 -18.59 -4.91
CA GLU A 20 6.52 -18.56 -4.57
C GLU A 20 6.23 -17.47 -3.53
N ALA A 21 7.01 -17.39 -2.44
CA ALA A 21 6.88 -16.32 -1.45
C ALA A 21 6.98 -14.93 -2.09
N ILE A 22 7.93 -14.73 -3.00
CA ILE A 22 8.09 -13.47 -3.76
C ILE A 22 6.83 -13.15 -4.58
N VAL A 23 6.26 -14.15 -5.27
CA VAL A 23 5.04 -13.95 -6.06
C VAL A 23 3.84 -13.63 -5.16
N ILE A 24 3.66 -14.34 -4.06
CA ILE A 24 2.58 -14.09 -3.09
C ILE A 24 2.67 -12.66 -2.55
N MET A 25 3.84 -12.26 -2.03
CA MET A 25 4.07 -10.93 -1.50
C MET A 25 3.89 -9.85 -2.56
N SER A 26 4.36 -10.08 -3.79
CA SER A 26 4.18 -9.12 -4.90
C SER A 26 2.70 -8.91 -5.23
N ARG A 27 1.91 -9.99 -5.28
CA ARG A 27 0.46 -9.89 -5.54
C ARG A 27 -0.26 -9.19 -4.40
N ARG A 28 0.09 -9.48 -3.14
CA ARG A 28 -0.47 -8.79 -1.98
C ARG A 28 -0.13 -7.30 -1.97
N ALA A 29 1.12 -6.95 -2.25
CA ALA A 29 1.55 -5.54 -2.33
C ALA A 29 0.77 -4.75 -3.39
N ARG A 30 0.43 -5.39 -4.53
CA ARG A 30 -0.43 -4.76 -5.54
C ARG A 30 -1.86 -4.53 -5.04
N GLN A 31 -2.45 -5.49 -4.33
CA GLN A 31 -3.77 -5.33 -3.73
C GLN A 31 -3.81 -4.14 -2.76
N ILE A 32 -2.84 -4.10 -1.82
CA ILE A 32 -2.69 -3.01 -0.86
C ILE A 32 -2.52 -1.66 -1.58
N ASN A 33 -1.72 -1.62 -2.65
CA ASN A 33 -1.51 -0.40 -3.42
C ASN A 33 -2.80 0.11 -4.11
N GLU A 34 -3.60 -0.79 -4.68
CA GLU A 34 -4.88 -0.40 -5.29
C GLU A 34 -5.87 0.08 -4.22
N GLU A 35 -5.97 -0.61 -3.08
CA GLU A 35 -6.81 -0.18 -1.94
C GLU A 35 -6.41 1.21 -1.44
N LEU A 36 -5.11 1.45 -1.24
CA LEU A 36 -4.57 2.74 -0.83
C LEU A 36 -4.87 3.85 -1.85
N LYS A 37 -4.70 3.56 -3.14
CA LYS A 37 -4.99 4.53 -4.22
C LYS A 37 -6.46 4.91 -4.25
N ILE A 38 -7.36 3.94 -4.08
CA ILE A 38 -8.81 4.19 -4.02
C ILE A 38 -9.13 5.05 -2.80
N SER A 39 -8.63 4.68 -1.61
CA SER A 39 -8.85 5.44 -0.36
C SER A 39 -8.34 6.88 -0.47
N LEU A 40 -7.13 7.07 -0.99
CA LEU A 40 -6.53 8.39 -1.17
C LEU A 40 -7.38 9.27 -2.10
N ASN A 41 -7.81 8.72 -3.25
CA ASN A 41 -8.64 9.47 -4.19
C ASN A 41 -9.99 9.87 -3.57
N GLN A 42 -10.64 8.98 -2.83
CA GLN A 42 -11.89 9.27 -2.13
C GLN A 42 -11.75 10.38 -1.09
N GLU A 43 -10.66 10.35 -0.31
CA GLU A 43 -10.36 11.43 0.64
C GLU A 43 -10.11 12.75 -0.08
N LEU A 44 -9.29 12.77 -1.13
CA LEU A 44 -9.00 13.98 -1.90
C LEU A 44 -10.24 14.58 -2.58
N GLU A 45 -11.13 13.75 -3.14
CA GLU A 45 -12.39 14.18 -3.75
C GLU A 45 -13.32 14.85 -2.72
N THR A 46 -13.32 14.38 -1.46
CA THR A 46 -14.15 14.94 -0.39
C THR A 46 -13.79 16.39 -0.06
N PHE A 47 -12.52 16.76 -0.23
CA PHE A 47 -12.01 18.11 0.03
C PHE A 47 -11.71 18.90 -1.25
N THR A 48 -12.10 18.39 -2.42
CA THR A 48 -12.02 19.16 -3.66
C THR A 48 -13.31 19.98 -3.77
N PRO A 49 -13.28 21.31 -3.55
CA PRO A 49 -14.46 22.13 -3.80
C PRO A 49 -14.91 21.96 -5.25
N ARG A 50 -16.22 21.97 -5.51
CA ARG A 50 -16.76 22.08 -6.87
C ARG A 50 -16.48 23.50 -7.36
N VAL A 51 -15.27 23.75 -7.83
CA VAL A 51 -14.87 25.07 -8.33
C VAL A 51 -15.41 25.22 -9.75
N ASP A 52 -16.49 25.99 -9.89
CA ASP A 52 -17.04 26.43 -11.18
C ASP A 52 -16.68 27.92 -11.43
N SER A 53 -15.58 28.41 -10.83
CA SER A 53 -15.13 29.80 -10.95
C SER A 53 -13.62 29.88 -11.13
N GLU A 54 -13.20 30.70 -12.10
CA GLU A 54 -11.82 30.99 -12.51
C GLU A 54 -11.02 31.76 -11.43
N GLU A 55 -11.12 31.38 -10.17
CA GLU A 55 -10.35 31.94 -9.07
C GLU A 55 -9.07 31.14 -8.81
N GLU A 56 -8.02 31.85 -8.37
CA GLU A 56 -6.70 31.33 -8.05
C GLU A 56 -6.79 30.06 -7.18
N ILE A 57 -6.10 28.99 -7.59
CA ILE A 57 -6.07 27.72 -6.85
C ILE A 57 -5.31 27.95 -5.53
N GLU A 58 -6.00 28.44 -4.50
CA GLU A 58 -5.45 28.45 -3.15
C GLU A 58 -5.12 27.00 -2.73
N THR A 59 -3.94 26.79 -2.15
CA THR A 59 -3.54 25.46 -1.69
C THR A 59 -4.45 25.03 -0.54
N ASN A 60 -5.26 23.99 -0.75
CA ASN A 60 -6.16 23.51 0.28
C ASN A 60 -5.36 22.84 1.43
N PRO A 61 -5.40 23.37 2.67
CA PRO A 61 -4.64 22.82 3.79
C PRO A 61 -5.00 21.36 4.12
N GLU A 62 -6.25 20.95 3.86
CA GLU A 62 -6.68 19.56 4.10
C GLU A 62 -6.08 18.59 3.07
N GLN A 63 -5.98 18.98 1.80
CA GLN A 63 -5.32 18.15 0.77
C GLN A 63 -3.82 17.99 1.06
N MET A 64 -3.18 19.04 1.56
CA MET A 64 -1.77 18.96 2.00
C MET A 64 -1.61 18.02 3.19
N ARG A 65 -2.52 18.09 4.18
CA ARG A 65 -2.52 17.19 5.33
C ARG A 65 -2.67 15.73 4.90
N ILE A 66 -3.64 15.42 4.03
CA ILE A 66 -3.86 14.07 3.49
C ILE A 66 -2.59 13.57 2.78
N SER A 67 -1.97 14.42 1.97
CA SER A 67 -0.73 14.07 1.25
C SER A 67 0.41 13.74 2.23
N ILE A 68 0.59 14.53 3.29
CA ILE A 68 1.61 14.28 4.33
C ILE A 68 1.35 12.97 5.08
N GLU A 69 0.08 12.68 5.42
CA GLU A 69 -0.26 11.42 6.10
C GLU A 69 -0.02 10.21 5.18
N PHE A 70 -0.39 10.31 3.90
CA PHE A 70 -0.11 9.28 2.90
C PHE A 70 1.40 9.01 2.74
N GLU A 71 2.24 10.05 2.76
CA GLU A 71 3.70 9.89 2.68
C GLU A 71 4.31 9.16 3.89
N LYS A 72 3.69 9.26 5.07
CA LYS A 72 4.12 8.56 6.29
C LYS A 72 3.73 7.08 6.30
N MET A 73 2.79 6.66 5.46
CA MET A 73 2.33 5.27 5.42
C MET A 73 3.44 4.33 4.97
N PRO A 74 3.47 3.08 5.49
CA PRO A 74 4.42 2.08 5.03
C PRO A 74 4.22 1.78 3.55
N LYS A 75 5.31 1.43 2.85
CA LYS A 75 5.19 1.02 1.44
C LYS A 75 4.36 -0.27 1.34
N PRO A 76 3.54 -0.44 0.29
CA PRO A 76 2.73 -1.64 0.13
C PRO A 76 3.53 -2.95 0.18
N THR A 77 4.78 -2.91 -0.27
CA THR A 77 5.71 -4.04 -0.19
C THR A 77 6.11 -4.39 1.25
N GLN A 78 6.32 -3.39 2.11
CA GLN A 78 6.62 -3.59 3.53
C GLN A 78 5.40 -4.16 4.26
N SER A 79 4.21 -3.66 3.96
CA SER A 79 2.97 -4.20 4.53
C SER A 79 2.71 -5.64 4.09
N ALA A 80 2.92 -5.96 2.80
CA ALA A 80 2.76 -7.33 2.30
C ALA A 80 3.75 -8.32 2.93
N ILE A 81 4.96 -7.85 3.23
CA ILE A 81 5.98 -8.60 3.96
C ILE A 81 5.56 -8.83 5.41
N ALA A 82 5.00 -7.82 6.09
CA ALA A 82 4.49 -7.99 7.44
C ALA A 82 3.33 -9.01 7.45
N ASP A 83 2.38 -8.87 6.51
CA ASP A 83 1.22 -9.78 6.38
C ASP A 83 1.63 -11.25 6.23
N ILE A 84 2.71 -11.55 5.50
CA ILE A 84 3.17 -12.93 5.33
C ILE A 84 3.86 -13.45 6.59
N LEU A 85 4.66 -12.62 7.26
CA LEU A 85 5.35 -12.99 8.50
C LEU A 85 4.37 -13.16 9.67
N ASP A 86 3.29 -12.41 9.68
CA ASP A 86 2.23 -12.53 10.69
C ASP A 86 1.28 -13.71 10.40
N GLY A 87 1.43 -14.40 9.26
CA GLY A 87 0.58 -15.53 8.87
C GLY A 87 -0.84 -15.12 8.47
N ASN A 88 -1.06 -13.84 8.16
CA ASN A 88 -2.38 -13.27 7.81
C ASN A 88 -2.76 -13.49 6.33
N LEU A 89 -1.92 -14.19 5.55
CA LEU A 89 -2.11 -14.40 4.12
C LEU A 89 -2.51 -15.84 3.82
N THR A 90 -3.65 -15.96 3.12
CA THR A 90 -4.05 -17.19 2.45
C THR A 90 -3.91 -17.05 0.94
N PHE A 91 -3.34 -18.04 0.27
CA PHE A 91 -3.20 -18.08 -1.18
C PHE A 91 -3.63 -19.43 -1.74
N LYS A 92 -3.92 -19.46 -3.05
CA LYS A 92 -4.31 -20.66 -3.77
C LYS A 92 -3.62 -20.70 -5.13
N TYR A 93 -3.35 -21.91 -5.60
CA TYR A 93 -2.87 -22.15 -6.95
C TYR A 93 -3.99 -21.88 -7.96
N ARG A 94 -3.62 -21.48 -9.17
CA ARG A 94 -4.58 -21.41 -10.28
C ARG A 94 -4.86 -22.85 -10.71
N GLU A 95 -6.13 -23.21 -10.75
CA GLU A 95 -6.60 -24.40 -11.48
C GLU A 95 -6.40 -24.22 -12.99
#